data_AF-M2QF65-F1
#
_entry.id   AF-M2QF65-F1
#
_cell.length_a   1.000
_cell.length_b   1.000
_cell.length_c   1.000
_cell.angle_alpha   90.00
_cell.angle_beta   90.00
_cell.angle_gamma   90.00
#
_symmetry.space_group_name_H-M   'P 1'
#
loop_
_entity.id
_entity.type
_entity.pdbx_description
1 polymer ?
#
loop_
_entity_poly.entity_id
_entity_poly.type
_entity_poly.pdbx_seq_one_letter_code
_entity_poly.pdbx_strand_id
1 'polypeptide(L)'
;MSLAVTQLCKLRTSPTHCATMSYLKIPLILTAAFSNHVTLTSPQPPVAAREIAVPPFAKVRSKMFRRLPELNLVPQLIVWVACFCEVVTILAYHNPTSAAAQNILSALSWTTTQDVMQINISPIFLFGWVISVTGGLVRLSCYRTLGRFFTFQFAVRVEHRLITTGPYAWVRHPAYTSGIAETAGIAICLFSSGSWVRESGVLGTRWGSAIAWAWWIWDAYLVGSVCRRMTHEDQILRKQFGKYWDDWAAKVPYQLIPGVY
;
A
#
# COMPACT_ATOMS: atom_id res chain seq x y z
N MET A 1 16.60 -3.58 48.37
CA MET A 1 15.76 -3.93 47.19
C MET A 1 15.75 -2.89 46.06
N SER A 2 16.48 -1.75 46.14
CA SER A 2 16.40 -0.70 45.10
C SER A 2 17.55 -0.69 44.06
N LEU A 3 18.67 -1.38 44.32
CA LEU A 3 19.84 -1.39 43.42
C LEU A 3 19.80 -2.50 42.35
N ALA A 4 19.09 -3.59 42.59
CA ALA A 4 19.01 -4.73 41.65
C ALA A 4 18.07 -4.47 40.47
N VAL A 5 17.01 -3.68 40.64
CA VAL A 5 16.05 -3.34 39.57
C VAL A 5 16.67 -2.35 38.57
N THR A 6 17.50 -1.43 39.04
CA THR A 6 18.20 -0.44 38.20
C THR A 6 19.30 -1.07 37.34
N GLN A 7 19.92 -2.16 37.79
CA GLN A 7 20.88 -2.92 36.98
C GLN A 7 20.21 -3.83 35.93
N LEU A 8 19.03 -4.38 36.22
CA LEU A 8 18.27 -5.19 35.25
C LEU A 8 17.72 -4.35 34.08
N CYS A 9 17.50 -3.04 34.27
CA CYS A 9 17.10 -2.14 33.19
C CYS A 9 18.26 -1.75 32.25
N LYS A 10 19.52 -1.80 32.73
CA LYS A 10 20.71 -1.54 31.91
C LYS A 10 21.18 -2.73 31.06
N LEU A 11 20.66 -3.93 31.32
CA LEU A 11 21.02 -5.15 30.58
C LEU A 11 20.14 -5.42 29.35
N ARG A 12 19.11 -4.59 29.09
CA ARG A 12 18.22 -4.77 27.94
C ARG A 12 18.59 -3.81 26.81
N THR A 13 19.43 -4.34 25.91
CA THR A 13 19.90 -3.81 24.62
C THR A 13 21.34 -3.30 24.64
N SER A 14 22.27 -4.22 24.38
CA SER A 14 23.57 -3.84 23.85
C SER A 14 23.36 -2.95 22.62
N PRO A 15 24.04 -1.80 22.49
CA PRO A 15 23.93 -0.91 21.34
C PRO A 15 24.22 -1.64 20.00
N THR A 16 25.01 -2.71 20.02
CA THR A 16 25.27 -3.56 18.85
C THR A 16 24.05 -4.35 18.38
N HIS A 17 23.21 -4.85 19.30
CA HIS A 17 22.00 -5.61 18.95
C HIS A 17 20.89 -4.73 18.39
N CYS A 18 20.74 -3.51 18.94
CA CYS A 18 19.80 -2.53 18.41
C CYS A 18 20.23 -2.08 17.01
N ALA A 19 21.53 -1.87 16.82
CA ALA A 19 22.12 -1.51 15.54
C ALA A 19 21.91 -2.57 14.43
N THR A 20 22.16 -3.85 14.69
CA THR A 20 21.97 -4.90 13.67
C THR A 20 20.49 -5.03 13.23
N MET A 21 19.54 -4.76 14.12
CA MET A 21 18.11 -4.83 13.82
C MET A 21 17.62 -3.68 12.92
N SER A 22 18.25 -2.51 12.97
CA SER A 22 17.87 -1.36 12.12
C SER A 22 18.25 -1.57 10.64
N TYR A 23 19.39 -2.20 10.34
CA TYR A 23 19.78 -2.50 8.95
C TYR A 23 18.86 -3.52 8.27
N LEU A 24 18.37 -4.52 9.01
CA LEU A 24 17.41 -5.51 8.50
C LEU A 24 16.08 -4.87 8.06
N LYS A 25 15.78 -3.68 8.57
CA LYS A 25 14.56 -2.96 8.19
C LYS A 25 14.63 -2.38 6.78
N ILE A 26 15.82 -2.01 6.30
CA ILE A 26 16.02 -1.41 4.96
C ILE A 26 15.43 -2.28 3.84
N PRO A 27 15.77 -3.57 3.69
CA PRO A 27 15.16 -4.40 2.65
C PRO A 27 13.64 -4.57 2.84
N LEU A 28 13.14 -4.55 4.08
CA LEU A 28 11.69 -4.66 4.36
C LEU A 28 10.92 -3.41 3.90
N ILE A 29 11.40 -2.21 4.20
CA ILE A 29 10.75 -0.96 3.76
C ILE A 29 10.85 -0.78 2.24
N LEU A 30 11.99 -1.15 1.63
CA LEU A 30 12.16 -1.09 0.18
C LEU A 30 11.22 -2.06 -0.54
N THR A 31 11.06 -3.28 -0.02
CA THR A 31 10.12 -4.26 -0.61
C THR A 31 8.66 -3.83 -0.45
N ALA A 32 8.28 -3.24 0.68
CA ALA A 32 6.94 -2.68 0.86
C ALA A 32 6.68 -1.49 -0.08
N ALA A 33 7.63 -0.55 -0.21
CA ALA A 33 7.52 0.59 -1.14
C ALA A 33 7.43 0.13 -2.60
N PHE A 34 8.23 -0.87 -2.98
CA PHE A 34 8.17 -1.48 -4.31
C PHE A 34 6.83 -2.20 -4.55
N SER A 35 6.34 -2.96 -3.56
CA SER A 35 5.02 -3.62 -3.61
C SER A 35 3.89 -2.61 -3.84
N ASN A 36 3.92 -1.47 -3.13
CA ASN A 36 3.00 -0.36 -3.31
C ASN A 36 3.07 0.22 -4.72
N HIS A 37 4.28 0.51 -5.19
CA HIS A 37 4.51 1.06 -6.52
C HIS A 37 3.95 0.15 -7.62
N VAL A 38 4.23 -1.15 -7.57
CA VAL A 38 3.69 -2.13 -8.51
C VAL A 38 2.16 -2.18 -8.43
N THR A 39 1.60 -2.13 -7.23
CA THR A 39 0.14 -2.24 -7.02
C THR A 39 -0.63 -1.04 -7.56
N LEU A 40 -0.06 0.15 -7.43
CA LEU A 40 -0.65 1.40 -7.87
C LEU A 40 -0.29 1.76 -9.31
N THR A 41 0.58 0.99 -9.97
CA THR A 41 0.96 1.17 -11.38
C THR A 41 0.21 0.18 -12.25
N SER A 42 -0.49 0.69 -13.27
CA SER A 42 -1.16 -0.17 -14.25
C SER A 42 -0.09 -0.78 -15.17
N PRO A 43 -0.06 -2.11 -15.34
CA PRO A 43 0.86 -2.75 -16.28
C PRO A 43 0.50 -2.42 -17.75
N GLN A 44 -0.72 -1.93 -17.99
CA GLN A 44 -1.28 -1.70 -19.31
C GLN A 44 -1.54 -0.21 -19.53
N PRO A 45 -1.25 0.32 -20.74
CA PRO A 45 -1.58 1.69 -21.09
C PRO A 45 -3.11 1.90 -21.11
N PRO A 46 -3.57 3.16 -21.06
CA PRO A 46 -4.99 3.48 -21.19
C PRO A 46 -5.58 2.88 -22.48
N VAL A 47 -6.79 2.32 -22.38
CA VAL A 47 -7.48 1.70 -23.53
C VAL A 47 -7.80 2.77 -24.57
N ALA A 48 -7.43 2.53 -25.84
CA ALA A 48 -7.80 3.40 -26.95
C ALA A 48 -9.33 3.43 -27.11
N ALA A 49 -9.91 4.58 -27.44
CA ALA A 49 -11.37 4.74 -27.54
C ALA A 49 -12.03 3.73 -28.51
N ARG A 50 -11.31 3.33 -29.56
CA ARG A 50 -11.76 2.32 -30.55
C ARG A 50 -11.85 0.89 -30.01
N GLU A 51 -11.17 0.58 -28.91
CA GLU A 51 -11.13 -0.74 -28.29
C GLU A 51 -12.19 -0.90 -27.18
N ILE A 52 -12.95 0.15 -26.89
CA ILE A 52 -13.98 0.16 -25.84
C ILE A 52 -15.31 -0.27 -26.47
N ALA A 53 -15.80 -1.46 -26.11
CA ALA A 53 -17.08 -1.98 -26.58
C ALA A 53 -18.27 -1.38 -25.83
N VAL A 54 -18.09 -1.05 -24.54
CA VAL A 54 -19.11 -0.41 -23.70
C VAL A 54 -18.52 0.85 -23.08
N PRO A 55 -19.11 2.04 -23.29
CA PRO A 55 -18.55 3.29 -22.81
C PRO A 55 -18.35 3.26 -21.28
N PRO A 56 -17.26 3.86 -20.76
CA PRO A 56 -16.99 3.87 -19.32
C PRO A 56 -18.12 4.58 -18.56
N PHE A 57 -18.33 4.15 -17.32
CA PHE A 57 -19.32 4.71 -16.39
C PHE A 57 -19.44 6.24 -16.49
N ALA A 58 -20.68 6.77 -16.55
CA ALA A 58 -21.12 8.18 -16.54
C ALA A 58 -20.03 9.26 -16.78
N LYS A 59 -20.22 10.15 -17.76
CA LYS A 59 -19.25 11.18 -18.22
C LYS A 59 -18.45 11.91 -17.14
N VAL A 60 -19.00 12.12 -15.94
CA VAL A 60 -18.30 12.74 -14.79
C VAL A 60 -17.34 11.77 -14.09
N ARG A 61 -17.75 10.52 -13.86
CA ARG A 61 -16.91 9.47 -13.25
C ARG A 61 -15.80 9.02 -14.21
N SER A 62 -16.07 8.98 -15.52
CA SER A 62 -15.05 8.66 -16.53
C SER A 62 -13.89 9.67 -16.56
N LYS A 63 -14.14 10.97 -16.35
CA LYS A 63 -13.07 11.99 -16.23
C LYS A 63 -12.18 11.76 -15.01
N MET A 64 -12.78 11.45 -13.85
CA MET A 64 -12.07 11.14 -12.61
C MET A 64 -11.20 9.87 -12.77
N PHE A 65 -11.73 8.83 -13.41
CA PHE A 65 -10.96 7.61 -13.68
C PHE A 65 -9.90 7.77 -14.76
N ARG A 66 -10.05 8.75 -15.66
CA ARG A 66 -9.01 9.14 -16.60
C ARG A 66 -7.76 9.70 -15.90
N ARG A 67 -7.97 10.35 -14.74
CA ARG A 67 -6.91 10.87 -13.89
C ARG A 67 -6.42 9.89 -12.81
N LEU A 68 -6.97 8.67 -12.71
CA LEU A 68 -6.49 7.69 -11.71
C LEU A 68 -4.97 7.48 -11.72
N PRO A 69 -4.28 7.39 -12.89
CA PRO A 69 -2.82 7.29 -12.90
C PRO A 69 -2.14 8.53 -12.29
N GLU A 70 -2.68 9.73 -12.54
CA GLU A 70 -2.19 10.99 -11.97
C GLU A 70 -2.48 11.07 -10.46
N LEU A 71 -3.61 10.53 -10.02
CA LEU A 71 -4.01 10.52 -8.62
C LEU A 71 -3.22 9.50 -7.79
N ASN A 72 -2.82 8.38 -8.39
CA ASN A 72 -1.98 7.37 -7.73
C ASN A 72 -0.51 7.79 -7.62
N LEU A 73 -0.06 8.80 -8.38
CA LEU A 73 1.31 9.30 -8.32
C LEU A 73 1.63 9.90 -6.95
N VAL A 74 0.70 10.68 -6.38
CA VAL A 74 0.95 11.39 -5.11
C VAL A 74 1.15 10.42 -3.94
N PRO A 75 0.29 9.41 -3.71
CA PRO A 75 0.53 8.40 -2.68
C PRO A 75 1.85 7.65 -2.87
N GLN A 76 2.19 7.26 -4.11
CA GLN A 76 3.46 6.59 -4.39
C GLN A 76 4.66 7.48 -4.03
N LEU A 77 4.62 8.76 -4.39
CA LEU A 77 5.69 9.70 -4.06
C LEU A 77 5.84 9.87 -2.54
N ILE A 78 4.73 9.97 -1.80
CA ILE A 78 4.75 10.05 -0.34
C ILE A 78 5.41 8.80 0.26
N VAL A 79 5.06 7.60 -0.22
CA VAL A 79 5.65 6.33 0.25
C VAL A 79 7.15 6.28 -0.03
N TRP A 80 7.57 6.65 -1.25
CA TRP A 80 8.99 6.66 -1.62
C TRP A 80 9.79 7.69 -0.85
N VAL A 81 9.24 8.90 -0.62
CA VAL A 81 9.89 9.93 0.20
C VAL A 81 10.01 9.46 1.64
N ALA A 82 8.95 8.92 2.24
CA ALA A 82 9.00 8.39 3.61
C ALA A 82 10.01 7.23 3.73
N CYS A 83 10.02 6.32 2.76
CA CYS A 83 11.00 5.22 2.69
C CYS A 83 12.43 5.76 2.58
N PHE A 84 12.68 6.74 1.72
CA PHE A 84 13.99 7.36 1.56
C PHE A 84 14.46 8.02 2.85
N CYS A 85 13.60 8.83 3.48
CA CYS A 85 13.90 9.45 4.77
C CYS A 85 14.22 8.40 5.84
N GLU A 86 13.48 7.30 5.90
CA GLU A 86 13.74 6.22 6.86
C GLU A 86 15.08 5.52 6.61
N VAL A 87 15.40 5.17 5.36
CA VAL A 87 16.71 4.59 4.99
C VAL A 87 17.86 5.53 5.36
N VAL A 88 17.76 6.81 4.97
CA VAL A 88 18.78 7.81 5.26
C VAL A 88 18.95 8.02 6.77
N THR A 89 17.87 8.01 7.53
CA THR A 89 17.92 8.11 9.00
C THR A 89 18.62 6.90 9.62
N ILE A 90 18.32 5.67 9.16
CA ILE A 90 19.01 4.46 9.60
C ILE A 90 20.51 4.58 9.31
N LEU A 91 20.89 4.94 8.07
CA LEU A 91 22.30 5.06 7.68
C LEU A 91 23.06 6.13 8.47
N ALA A 92 22.42 7.28 8.74
CA ALA A 92 23.01 8.35 9.53
C ALA A 92 23.19 7.96 11.00
N TYR A 93 22.22 7.23 11.57
CA TYR A 93 22.30 6.74 12.95
C TYR A 93 23.50 5.81 13.18
N HIS A 94 23.89 5.03 12.18
CA HIS A 94 25.06 4.15 12.25
C HIS A 94 26.41 4.84 12.02
N ASN A 95 26.42 6.11 11.59
CA ASN A 95 27.64 6.87 11.35
C ASN A 95 27.68 8.19 12.16
N PRO A 96 27.49 8.15 13.50
CA PRO A 96 27.26 9.34 14.31
C PRO A 96 28.49 10.28 14.40
N THR A 97 29.68 9.79 14.07
CA THR A 97 30.93 10.56 14.09
C THR A 97 31.06 11.50 12.89
N SER A 98 30.27 11.33 11.83
CA SER A 98 30.31 12.18 10.65
C SER A 98 29.45 13.44 10.85
N ALA A 99 30.01 14.62 10.54
CA ALA A 99 29.26 15.88 10.55
C ALA A 99 28.06 15.84 9.59
N ALA A 100 28.18 15.13 8.47
CA ALA A 100 27.08 14.94 7.52
C ALA A 100 25.92 14.15 8.14
N ALA A 101 26.21 13.10 8.91
CA ALA A 101 25.18 12.31 9.59
C ALA A 101 24.43 13.13 10.64
N GLN A 102 25.12 13.98 11.38
CA GLN A 102 24.50 14.88 12.36
C GLN A 102 23.59 15.92 11.70
N ASN A 103 24.03 16.50 10.58
CA ASN A 103 23.21 17.42 9.78
C ASN A 103 21.96 16.74 9.20
N ILE A 104 22.09 15.49 8.76
CA ILE A 104 20.97 14.70 8.25
C ILE A 104 19.96 14.42 9.37
N LEU A 105 20.44 13.95 10.53
CA LEU A 105 19.58 13.65 11.66
C LEU A 105 18.84 14.90 12.13
N SER A 106 19.52 16.04 12.24
CA SER A 106 18.88 17.30 12.64
C SER A 106 17.87 17.82 11.62
N ALA A 107 18.10 17.60 10.31
CA ALA A 107 17.16 17.99 9.26
C ALA A 107 15.93 17.07 9.19
N LEU A 108 16.08 15.78 9.52
CA LEU A 108 15.02 14.77 9.45
C LEU A 108 14.34 14.48 10.79
N SER A 109 14.77 15.13 11.87
CA SER A 109 14.14 15.07 13.20
C SER A 109 13.54 16.42 13.57
N TRP A 110 12.22 16.46 13.72
CA TRP A 110 11.47 17.63 14.21
C TRP A 110 11.18 17.56 15.71
N THR A 111 11.86 16.66 16.43
CA THR A 111 11.78 16.52 17.90
C THR A 111 13.10 16.91 18.56
N THR A 112 13.06 17.29 19.84
CA THR A 112 14.22 17.81 20.59
C THR A 112 15.21 16.69 20.95
N THR A 113 16.11 16.42 20.00
CA THR A 113 17.55 16.09 20.08
C THR A 113 18.14 14.99 21.00
N GLN A 114 17.46 14.27 21.93
CA GLN A 114 18.18 13.21 22.70
C GLN A 114 17.49 11.87 22.96
N ASP A 115 16.18 11.70 22.75
CA ASP A 115 15.60 10.36 22.68
C ASP A 115 15.71 9.86 21.25
N VAL A 116 16.87 9.24 21.00
CA VAL A 116 17.24 8.50 19.80
C VAL A 116 16.01 7.88 19.13
N MET A 117 15.72 8.32 17.91
CA MET A 117 14.79 7.68 16.96
C MET A 117 14.94 6.15 17.07
N GLN A 118 14.05 5.46 17.79
CA GLN A 118 14.09 4.01 17.91
C GLN A 118 13.52 3.39 16.63
N ILE A 119 14.16 3.66 15.49
CA ILE A 119 13.79 3.04 14.23
C ILE A 119 14.12 1.56 14.34
N ASN A 120 13.08 0.79 14.62
CA ASN A 120 13.16 -0.63 14.86
C ASN A 120 12.05 -1.34 14.09
N ILE A 121 12.16 -2.66 14.06
CA ILE A 121 11.17 -3.55 13.48
C ILE A 121 10.18 -3.89 14.59
N SER A 122 9.02 -3.22 14.59
CA SER A 122 7.93 -3.57 15.51
C SER A 122 7.10 -4.75 14.97
N PRO A 123 6.44 -5.53 15.83
CA PRO A 123 5.51 -6.58 15.39
C PRO A 123 4.37 -6.02 14.51
N ILE A 124 3.92 -4.80 14.79
CA ILE A 124 2.90 -4.09 14.00
C ILE A 124 3.45 -3.75 12.61
N PHE A 125 4.70 -3.29 12.52
CA PHE A 125 5.37 -3.07 11.25
C PHE A 125 5.44 -4.37 10.43
N LEU A 126 5.87 -5.48 11.02
CA LEU A 126 5.93 -6.78 10.33
C LEU A 126 4.56 -7.25 9.86
N PHE A 127 3.52 -7.06 10.68
CA PHE A 127 2.15 -7.37 10.28
C PHE A 127 1.71 -6.54 9.06
N GLY A 128 1.93 -5.22 9.09
CA GLY A 128 1.68 -4.35 7.95
C GLY A 128 2.48 -4.75 6.70
N TRP A 129 3.75 -5.12 6.89
CA TRP A 129 4.64 -5.55 5.81
C TRP A 129 4.15 -6.83 5.15
N VAL A 130 3.76 -7.84 5.95
CA VAL A 130 3.17 -9.09 5.43
C VAL A 130 1.92 -8.80 4.63
N ILE A 131 1.02 -7.96 5.13
CA ILE A 131 -0.20 -7.56 4.42
C ILE A 131 0.13 -6.83 3.10
N SER A 132 1.07 -5.88 3.13
CA SER A 132 1.47 -5.11 1.94
C SER A 132 2.09 -5.99 0.85
N VAL A 133 3.03 -6.87 1.23
CA VAL A 133 3.70 -7.76 0.28
C VAL A 133 2.75 -8.82 -0.27
N THR A 134 1.93 -9.45 0.59
CA THR A 134 0.94 -10.43 0.13
C THR A 134 -0.12 -9.79 -0.77
N GLY A 135 -0.59 -8.59 -0.42
CA GLY A 135 -1.45 -7.77 -1.28
C GLY A 135 -0.83 -7.54 -2.66
N GLY A 136 0.42 -7.05 -2.72
CA GLY A 136 1.12 -6.83 -3.98
C GLY A 136 1.35 -8.10 -4.81
N LEU A 137 1.65 -9.23 -4.17
CA LEU A 137 1.80 -10.52 -4.87
C LEU A 137 0.48 -11.00 -5.47
N VAL A 138 -0.63 -10.89 -4.73
CA VAL A 138 -1.97 -11.21 -5.25
C VAL A 138 -2.33 -10.27 -6.40
N ARG A 139 -2.01 -8.98 -6.28
CA ARG A 139 -2.22 -7.99 -7.33
C ARG A 139 -1.46 -8.35 -8.60
N LEU A 140 -0.19 -8.73 -8.48
CA LEU A 140 0.63 -9.17 -9.60
C LEU A 140 0.07 -10.45 -10.25
N SER A 141 -0.45 -11.38 -9.45
CA SER A 141 -1.16 -12.55 -9.96
C SER A 141 -2.42 -12.14 -10.75
N CYS A 142 -3.16 -11.14 -10.28
CA CYS A 142 -4.33 -10.62 -11.00
C CYS A 142 -3.93 -9.98 -12.33
N TYR A 143 -2.86 -9.19 -12.35
CA TYR A 143 -2.31 -8.57 -13.57
C TYR A 143 -1.93 -9.62 -14.61
N ARG A 144 -1.22 -10.68 -14.18
CA ARG A 144 -0.82 -11.78 -15.07
C ARG A 144 -2.03 -12.57 -15.58
N THR A 145 -3.02 -12.80 -14.72
CA THR A 145 -4.20 -13.61 -15.04
C THR A 145 -5.16 -12.90 -15.99
N LEU A 146 -5.42 -11.60 -15.78
CA LEU A 146 -6.25 -10.81 -16.70
C LEU A 146 -5.49 -10.36 -17.95
N GLY A 147 -4.17 -10.17 -17.86
CA GLY A 147 -3.31 -9.75 -18.97
C GLY A 147 -3.84 -8.49 -19.65
N ARG A 148 -4.08 -8.57 -20.96
CA ARG A 148 -4.59 -7.45 -21.77
C ARG A 148 -5.94 -6.89 -21.30
N PHE A 149 -6.72 -7.66 -20.55
CA PHE A 149 -8.04 -7.23 -20.07
C PHE A 149 -7.95 -6.42 -18.77
N PHE A 150 -6.80 -6.38 -18.10
CA PHE A 150 -6.64 -5.59 -16.89
C PHE A 150 -6.60 -4.09 -17.21
N THR A 151 -7.52 -3.33 -16.61
CA THR A 151 -7.58 -1.87 -16.76
C THR A 151 -8.07 -1.23 -15.46
N PHE A 152 -7.40 -0.18 -14.99
CA PHE A 152 -7.89 0.60 -13.84
C PHE A 152 -9.22 1.31 -14.14
N GLN A 153 -9.43 1.65 -15.41
CA GLN A 153 -10.72 2.05 -15.92
C GLN A 153 -11.45 0.79 -16.37
N PHE A 154 -12.41 0.30 -15.58
CA PHE A 154 -13.29 -0.77 -16.07
C PHE A 154 -13.89 -0.38 -17.43
N ALA A 155 -13.46 -1.10 -18.45
CA ALA A 155 -13.87 -0.94 -19.82
C ALA A 155 -13.99 -2.35 -20.41
N VAL A 156 -15.19 -2.70 -20.87
CA VAL A 156 -15.37 -3.93 -21.63
C VAL A 156 -14.67 -3.70 -22.97
N ARG A 157 -13.58 -4.44 -23.20
CA ARG A 157 -12.84 -4.37 -24.46
C ARG A 157 -13.55 -5.14 -25.56
N VAL A 158 -13.25 -4.83 -26.82
CA VAL A 158 -13.60 -5.72 -27.94
C VAL A 158 -12.95 -7.09 -27.68
N GLU A 159 -13.70 -8.19 -27.89
CA GLU A 159 -13.30 -9.57 -27.54
C GLU A 159 -13.01 -9.82 -26.05
N HIS A 160 -13.66 -9.07 -25.13
CA HIS A 160 -13.51 -9.34 -23.71
C HIS A 160 -13.93 -10.77 -23.39
N ARG A 161 -13.08 -11.50 -22.64
CA ARG A 161 -13.38 -12.84 -22.13
C ARG A 161 -13.51 -12.76 -20.61
N LEU A 162 -14.52 -13.42 -20.06
CA LEU A 162 -14.65 -13.55 -18.61
C LEU A 162 -13.60 -14.57 -18.13
N ILE A 163 -12.61 -14.07 -17.39
CA ILE A 163 -11.53 -14.88 -16.81
C ILE A 163 -11.96 -15.40 -15.45
N THR A 164 -11.94 -16.72 -15.28
CA THR A 164 -12.43 -17.42 -14.08
C THR A 164 -11.35 -18.27 -13.39
N THR A 165 -10.09 -18.12 -13.83
CA THR A 165 -8.93 -18.88 -13.33
C THR A 165 -8.08 -18.05 -12.37
N GLY A 166 -7.13 -18.70 -11.69
CA GLY A 166 -6.21 -18.03 -10.78
C GLY A 166 -6.96 -17.40 -9.59
N PRO A 167 -6.64 -16.15 -9.19
CA PRO A 167 -7.34 -15.47 -8.09
C PRO A 167 -8.86 -15.34 -8.31
N TYR A 168 -9.31 -15.27 -9.57
CA TYR A 168 -10.73 -15.12 -9.95
C TYR A 168 -11.55 -16.41 -9.77
N ALA A 169 -10.91 -17.53 -9.45
CA ALA A 169 -11.59 -18.76 -9.07
C ALA A 169 -12.08 -18.74 -7.60
N TRP A 170 -11.58 -17.81 -6.78
CA TRP A 170 -11.84 -17.77 -5.34
C TRP A 170 -12.76 -16.63 -4.94
N VAL A 171 -12.60 -15.46 -5.56
CA VAL A 171 -13.44 -14.27 -5.35
C VAL A 171 -13.66 -13.56 -6.68
N ARG A 172 -14.75 -12.80 -6.82
CA ARG A 172 -15.05 -12.09 -8.07
C ARG A 172 -14.11 -10.92 -8.34
N HIS A 173 -13.66 -10.22 -7.28
CA HIS A 173 -12.87 -9.00 -7.38
C HIS A 173 -11.52 -9.06 -6.63
N PRO A 174 -10.65 -10.05 -6.92
CA PRO A 174 -9.39 -10.26 -6.18
C PRO A 174 -8.43 -9.07 -6.33
N ALA A 175 -8.46 -8.40 -7.48
CA ALA A 175 -7.68 -7.20 -7.71
C ALA A 175 -8.06 -6.07 -6.73
N TYR A 176 -9.33 -5.92 -6.37
CA TYR A 176 -9.75 -4.92 -5.39
C TYR A 176 -9.34 -5.28 -3.97
N THR A 177 -9.53 -6.54 -3.58
CA THR A 177 -9.05 -7.04 -2.29
C THR A 177 -7.55 -6.80 -2.13
N SER A 178 -6.76 -7.13 -3.16
CA SER A 178 -5.31 -6.92 -3.14
C SER A 178 -4.92 -5.45 -3.02
N GLY A 179 -5.62 -4.53 -3.69
CA GLY A 179 -5.38 -3.09 -3.58
C GLY A 179 -5.71 -2.55 -2.19
N ILE A 180 -6.86 -2.95 -1.62
CA ILE A 180 -7.26 -2.55 -0.27
C ILE A 180 -6.26 -3.08 0.77
N ALA A 181 -5.90 -4.37 0.67
CA ALA A 181 -4.92 -4.99 1.56
C ALA A 181 -3.58 -4.26 1.47
N GLU A 182 -3.08 -4.01 0.26
CA GLU A 182 -1.81 -3.34 0.07
C GLU A 182 -1.81 -1.92 0.67
N THR A 183 -2.84 -1.12 0.38
CA THR A 183 -2.98 0.25 0.91
C THR A 183 -3.06 0.26 2.44
N ALA A 184 -3.81 -0.68 3.04
CA ALA A 184 -3.84 -0.84 4.49
C ALA A 184 -2.48 -1.26 5.06
N GLY A 185 -1.80 -2.21 4.41
CA GLY A 185 -0.50 -2.72 4.84
C GLY A 185 0.59 -1.65 4.81
N ILE A 186 0.64 -0.84 3.74
CA ILE A 186 1.62 0.25 3.65
C ILE A 186 1.34 1.36 4.66
N ALA A 187 0.06 1.69 4.90
CA ALA A 187 -0.32 2.63 5.95
C ALA A 187 0.13 2.12 7.34
N ILE A 188 -0.08 0.84 7.65
CA ILE A 188 0.41 0.25 8.90
C ILE A 188 1.94 0.35 8.99
N CYS A 189 2.68 0.05 7.91
CA CYS A 189 4.14 0.20 7.89
C CYS A 189 4.56 1.63 8.22
N LEU A 190 3.97 2.61 7.55
CA LEU A 190 4.31 4.03 7.70
C LEU A 190 3.93 4.57 9.08
N PHE A 191 2.81 4.18 9.67
CA PHE A 191 2.33 4.77 10.94
C PHE A 191 2.60 3.91 12.19
N SER A 192 3.22 2.73 12.02
CA SER A 192 3.63 1.84 13.13
C SER A 192 4.71 2.46 14.02
N SER A 193 4.82 1.96 15.25
CA SER A 193 5.94 2.32 16.13
C SER A 193 7.26 1.88 15.50
N GLY A 194 8.28 2.73 15.67
CA GLY A 194 9.60 2.52 15.08
C GLY A 194 9.69 2.87 13.59
N SER A 195 8.63 3.39 12.95
CA SER A 195 8.71 3.96 11.59
C SER A 195 9.23 5.40 11.64
N TRP A 196 9.84 5.87 10.55
CA TRP A 196 10.33 7.25 10.50
C TRP A 196 9.20 8.27 10.64
N VAL A 197 8.04 8.04 10.01
CA VAL A 197 6.90 8.98 10.11
C VAL A 197 6.41 9.12 11.55
N ARG A 198 6.44 8.03 12.33
CA ARG A 198 6.02 8.05 13.74
C ARG A 198 7.08 8.68 14.65
N GLU A 199 8.34 8.29 14.47
CA GLU A 199 9.41 8.68 15.39
C GLU A 199 9.94 10.09 15.10
N SER A 200 10.06 10.51 13.83
CA SER A 200 10.69 11.79 13.41
C SER A 200 10.07 13.06 13.99
N GLY A 201 8.89 12.98 14.60
CA GLY A 201 8.13 14.14 15.06
C GLY A 201 7.44 14.90 13.92
N VAL A 202 7.55 14.44 12.67
CA VAL A 202 6.91 15.10 11.52
C VAL A 202 5.39 15.22 11.71
N LEU A 203 4.76 14.22 12.33
CA LEU A 203 3.33 14.23 12.64
C LEU A 203 2.94 15.32 13.65
N GLY A 204 3.86 15.78 14.50
CA GLY A 204 3.64 16.90 15.41
C GLY A 204 3.62 18.26 14.71
N THR A 205 4.09 18.33 13.46
CA THR A 205 4.02 19.55 12.65
C THR A 205 2.64 19.71 12.00
N ARG A 206 2.21 20.95 11.76
CA ARG A 206 0.94 21.26 11.07
C ARG A 206 0.85 20.58 9.70
N TRP A 207 1.96 20.56 8.95
CA TRP A 207 2.02 19.99 7.61
C TRP A 207 2.04 18.46 7.62
N GLY A 208 2.84 17.83 8.49
CA GLY A 208 2.87 16.37 8.59
C GLY A 208 1.53 15.80 9.07
N SER A 209 0.89 16.44 10.04
CA SER A 209 -0.49 16.12 10.43
C SER A 209 -1.48 16.26 9.26
N ALA A 210 -1.40 17.35 8.49
CA ALA A 210 -2.29 17.57 7.34
C ALA A 210 -2.10 16.50 6.24
N ILE A 211 -0.86 16.11 5.94
CA ILE A 211 -0.54 15.04 4.99
C ILE A 211 -1.09 13.70 5.49
N ALA A 212 -0.93 13.38 6.77
CA ALA A 212 -1.46 12.15 7.35
C ALA A 212 -3.00 12.10 7.26
N TRP A 213 -3.69 13.20 7.57
CA TRP A 213 -5.15 13.29 7.39
C TRP A 213 -5.56 13.14 5.93
N ALA A 214 -4.87 13.80 5.00
CA ALA A 214 -5.12 13.66 3.58
C ALA A 214 -4.94 12.20 3.11
N TRP A 215 -3.93 11.50 3.62
CA TRP A 215 -3.72 10.07 3.38
C TRP A 215 -4.91 9.23 3.85
N TRP A 216 -5.35 9.40 5.10
CA TRP A 216 -6.51 8.65 5.62
C TRP A 216 -7.81 8.92 4.85
N ILE A 217 -8.04 10.18 4.46
CA ILE A 217 -9.18 10.57 3.63
C ILE A 217 -9.09 9.91 2.25
N TRP A 218 -7.90 9.89 1.65
CA TRP A 218 -7.64 9.23 0.38
C TRP A 218 -7.91 7.73 0.44
N ASP A 219 -7.40 7.04 1.47
CA ASP A 219 -7.61 5.61 1.67
C ASP A 219 -9.09 5.27 1.88
N ALA A 220 -9.79 6.04 2.73
CA ALA A 220 -11.24 5.88 2.94
C ALA A 220 -12.03 6.10 1.65
N TYR A 221 -11.65 7.11 0.87
CA TYR A 221 -12.22 7.38 -0.45
C TYR A 221 -11.98 6.22 -1.42
N LEU A 222 -10.76 5.67 -1.47
CA LEU A 222 -10.38 4.55 -2.34
C LEU A 222 -11.23 3.33 -2.04
N VAL A 223 -11.32 2.93 -0.76
CA VAL A 223 -12.13 1.79 -0.30
C VAL A 223 -13.60 2.01 -0.67
N GLY A 224 -14.17 3.17 -0.33
CA GLY A 224 -15.56 3.49 -0.65
C GLY A 224 -15.86 3.53 -2.16
N SER A 225 -14.92 4.04 -2.95
CA SER A 225 -14.99 4.08 -4.42
C SER A 225 -15.01 2.67 -5.01
N VAL A 226 -14.10 1.80 -4.56
CA VAL A 226 -14.01 0.39 -4.96
C VAL A 226 -15.28 -0.37 -4.60
N CYS A 227 -15.76 -0.24 -3.35
CA CYS A 227 -17.01 -0.90 -2.92
C CYS A 227 -18.21 -0.53 -3.79
N ARG A 228 -18.37 0.76 -4.13
CA ARG A 228 -19.44 1.21 -5.03
C ARG A 228 -19.24 0.77 -6.48
N ARG A 229 -18.01 0.51 -6.91
CA ARG A 229 -17.69 0.08 -8.29
C ARG A 229 -18.07 -1.37 -8.53
N MET A 230 -17.79 -2.27 -7.59
CA MET A 230 -17.97 -3.72 -7.77
C MET A 230 -19.36 -4.12 -8.22
N THR A 231 -20.41 -3.64 -7.53
CA THR A 231 -21.80 -3.98 -7.87
C THR A 231 -22.15 -3.60 -9.32
N HIS A 232 -21.63 -2.48 -9.79
CA HIS A 232 -21.90 -2.00 -11.14
C HIS A 232 -21.08 -2.78 -12.18
N GLU A 233 -19.83 -3.15 -11.87
CA GLU A 233 -19.01 -3.98 -12.73
C GLU A 233 -19.62 -5.37 -12.89
N ASP A 234 -20.11 -5.96 -11.79
CA ASP A 234 -20.85 -7.22 -11.81
C ASP A 234 -22.11 -7.12 -12.68
N GLN A 235 -22.88 -6.03 -12.59
CA GLN A 235 -24.05 -5.81 -13.46
C GLN A 235 -23.67 -5.72 -14.95
N ILE A 236 -22.57 -5.06 -15.29
CA ILE A 236 -22.12 -4.94 -16.68
C ILE A 236 -21.60 -6.28 -17.19
N LEU A 237 -20.79 -6.99 -16.40
CA LEU A 237 -20.31 -8.33 -16.75
C LEU A 237 -21.48 -9.30 -16.92
N ARG A 238 -22.48 -9.25 -16.02
CA ARG A 238 -23.71 -10.03 -16.15
C ARG A 238 -24.48 -9.70 -17.42
N LYS A 239 -24.65 -8.42 -17.77
CA LYS A 239 -25.31 -8.01 -19.02
C LYS A 239 -24.56 -8.50 -20.26
N GLN A 240 -23.23 -8.51 -20.22
CA GLN A 240 -22.39 -8.90 -21.34
C GLN A 240 -22.29 -10.42 -21.55
N PHE A 241 -22.14 -11.17 -20.45
CA PHE A 241 -21.87 -12.61 -20.49
C PHE A 241 -23.09 -13.47 -20.12
N GLY A 242 -24.18 -12.86 -19.66
CA GLY A 242 -25.45 -13.52 -19.36
C GLY A 242 -25.29 -14.75 -18.47
N LYS A 243 -25.79 -15.89 -18.96
CA LYS A 243 -25.75 -17.17 -18.24
C LYS A 243 -24.34 -17.61 -17.85
N TYR A 244 -23.33 -17.34 -18.68
CA TYR A 244 -21.96 -17.71 -18.36
C TYR A 244 -21.43 -17.00 -17.10
N TRP A 245 -21.85 -15.74 -16.89
CA TRP A 245 -21.53 -15.02 -15.67
C TRP A 245 -22.32 -15.55 -14.47
N ASP A 246 -23.61 -15.84 -14.65
CA ASP A 246 -24.46 -16.40 -13.58
C ASP A 246 -23.91 -17.76 -13.08
N ASP A 247 -23.53 -18.66 -14.00
CA ASP A 247 -22.96 -19.98 -13.68
C ASP A 247 -21.61 -19.87 -12.95
N TRP A 248 -20.78 -18.88 -13.30
CA TRP A 248 -19.53 -18.61 -12.60
C TRP A 248 -19.75 -17.95 -11.23
N ALA A 249 -20.62 -16.94 -11.15
CA ALA A 249 -20.91 -16.23 -9.91
C ALA A 249 -21.58 -17.13 -8.85
N ALA A 250 -22.31 -18.16 -9.28
CA ALA A 250 -22.83 -19.20 -8.39
C ALA A 250 -21.72 -20.05 -7.76
N LYS A 251 -20.63 -20.32 -8.49
CA LYS A 251 -19.46 -21.07 -7.98
C LYS A 251 -18.55 -20.19 -7.12
N VAL A 252 -18.52 -18.89 -7.40
CA VAL A 252 -17.68 -17.90 -6.72
C VAL A 252 -18.58 -16.83 -6.09
N PRO A 253 -19.26 -17.13 -4.97
CA PRO A 253 -20.28 -16.25 -4.40
C PRO A 253 -19.70 -14.98 -3.77
N TYR A 254 -18.43 -15.01 -3.37
CA TYR A 254 -17.75 -13.94 -2.63
C TYR A 254 -17.26 -12.82 -3.55
N GLN A 255 -17.52 -11.56 -3.18
CA GLN A 255 -17.03 -10.40 -3.94
C GLN A 255 -15.56 -10.10 -3.66
N LEU A 256 -15.20 -9.88 -2.38
CA LEU A 256 -13.87 -9.44 -1.97
C LEU A 256 -13.11 -10.48 -1.15
N ILE A 257 -13.71 -10.99 -0.08
CA ILE A 257 -13.06 -11.86 0.88
C ILE A 257 -13.80 -13.20 0.90
N PRO A 258 -13.11 -14.35 0.73
CA PRO A 258 -13.74 -15.65 0.88
C PRO A 258 -14.43 -15.76 2.24
N GLY A 259 -15.70 -16.17 2.24
CA GLY A 259 -16.49 -16.32 3.46
C GLY A 259 -17.23 -15.07 3.95
N VAL A 260 -17.07 -13.92 3.29
CA VAL A 260 -17.80 -12.68 3.61
C VAL A 260 -18.74 -12.33 2.44
N TYR A 261 -20.04 -12.20 2.72
CA TYR A 261 -21.10 -11.92 1.75
C TYR A 261 -21.38 -10.41 1.61
#